data_AF-A0A2E2QV94-F1
#
_entry.id   AF-A0A2E2QV94-F1
#
_cell.length_a   1.000
_cell.length_b   1.000
_cell.length_c   1.000
_cell.angle_alpha   90.00
_cell.angle_beta   90.00
_cell.angle_gamma   90.00
#
_symmetry.space_group_name_H-M   'P 1'
#
loop_
_entity.id
_entity.type
_entity.pdbx_description
1 polymer ?
#
loop_
_entity_poly.entity_id
_entity_poly.type
_entity_poly.pdbx_seq_one_letter_code
_entity_poly.pdbx_strand_id
1 'polypeptide(L)'
;MWAFCLSAFAQEEAAGRTVFLAGSGNGALDQHLTGLLQSQMGEGVNLRPITDDQIPMIGEEPVITIGPSAFSRIRQANRNVPILAMLVDRSFLDAFADRSPGRVSGILYDVPLIRQALTGKAILPHATRIALLATADSVELYEPLIDKLPAYGMSARIFLVESSDKLIPTLVRALGYGDFLLAAPDSAIYNPRTIKHILLTAYRRNRIVIGPTQAYVKAGSLASSYAPFPEMVQLASQFLDTYFETGEFPPPSYPEQFRVEINRQVARSLNIPLPSREDIAARVDRQLTVNGEAADE
;
A
#
# COMPACT_ATOMS: atom_id res chain seq x y z
N MET A 1 -40.41 -57.47 2.35
CA MET A 1 -39.14 -57.51 3.09
C MET A 1 -38.22 -56.50 2.42
N TRP A 2 -38.17 -55.30 3.02
CA TRP A 2 -37.26 -54.16 2.85
C TRP A 2 -36.52 -53.96 1.51
N ALA A 3 -36.84 -52.83 0.89
CA ALA A 3 -36.09 -52.20 -0.19
C ALA A 3 -35.18 -51.09 0.37
N PHE A 4 -34.23 -50.67 -0.48
CA PHE A 4 -33.45 -49.42 -0.49
C PHE A 4 -32.09 -49.33 0.22
N CYS A 5 -31.11 -48.99 -0.64
CA CYS A 5 -29.99 -48.05 -0.49
C CYS A 5 -29.00 -48.18 0.66
N LEU A 6 -27.71 -48.29 0.30
CA LEU A 6 -26.66 -47.32 0.69
C LEU A 6 -25.31 -47.78 0.16
N SER A 7 -24.99 -47.38 -1.07
CA SER A 7 -23.59 -47.30 -1.53
C SER A 7 -23.47 -46.07 -2.43
N ALA A 8 -23.70 -44.91 -1.82
CA ALA A 8 -23.39 -43.59 -2.35
C ALA A 8 -22.69 -42.80 -1.24
N PHE A 9 -21.60 -43.35 -0.72
CA PHE A 9 -20.68 -42.67 0.19
C PHE A 9 -19.27 -43.00 -0.28
N ALA A 10 -18.83 -42.34 -1.35
CA ALA A 10 -17.43 -42.14 -1.71
C ALA A 10 -17.36 -41.28 -2.98
N GLN A 11 -17.95 -40.08 -2.94
CA GLN A 11 -17.67 -39.03 -3.91
C GLN A 11 -17.96 -37.66 -3.29
N GLU A 12 -17.43 -37.43 -2.08
CA GLU A 12 -16.97 -36.09 -1.70
C GLU A 12 -15.60 -35.92 -2.35
N GLU A 13 -15.60 -35.72 -3.67
CA GLU A 13 -14.49 -35.08 -4.36
C GLU A 13 -14.33 -33.70 -3.68
N ALA A 14 -13.19 -33.48 -3.03
CA ALA A 14 -12.92 -32.31 -2.21
C ALA A 14 -13.36 -31.02 -2.93
N ALA A 15 -14.48 -30.45 -2.52
CA ALA A 15 -14.96 -29.19 -3.06
C ALA A 15 -13.95 -28.11 -2.69
N GLY A 16 -13.08 -27.76 -3.63
CA GLY A 16 -12.02 -26.79 -3.39
C GLY A 16 -12.58 -25.49 -2.83
N ARG A 17 -11.87 -24.91 -1.86
CA ARG A 17 -12.26 -23.69 -1.14
C ARG A 17 -12.49 -22.57 -2.13
N THR A 18 -13.68 -21.98 -2.16
CA THR A 18 -14.00 -20.93 -3.13
C THR A 18 -13.59 -19.56 -2.60
N VAL A 19 -12.89 -18.79 -3.43
CA VAL A 19 -12.57 -17.39 -3.17
C VAL A 19 -13.14 -16.57 -4.31
N PHE A 20 -13.87 -15.52 -3.97
CA PHE A 20 -14.44 -14.61 -4.96
C PHE A 20 -13.49 -13.43 -5.21
N LEU A 21 -13.47 -12.93 -6.45
CA LEU A 21 -12.66 -11.79 -6.85
C LEU A 21 -13.54 -10.67 -7.41
N ALA A 22 -13.49 -9.51 -6.76
CA ALA A 22 -14.08 -8.27 -7.22
C ALA A 22 -13.00 -7.38 -7.84
N GLY A 23 -13.00 -7.28 -9.18
CA GLY A 23 -12.04 -6.49 -9.94
C GLY A 23 -12.19 -4.98 -9.79
N SER A 24 -11.12 -4.25 -10.13
CA SER A 24 -11.03 -2.79 -10.11
C SER A 24 -11.80 -2.11 -11.24
N GLY A 25 -12.16 -2.85 -12.29
CA GLY A 25 -12.71 -2.31 -13.54
C GLY A 25 -11.64 -2.02 -14.59
N ASN A 26 -10.36 -2.18 -14.25
CA ASN A 26 -9.26 -2.17 -15.21
C ASN A 26 -8.92 -3.61 -15.62
N GLY A 27 -9.42 -4.04 -16.77
CA GLY A 27 -9.28 -5.43 -17.22
C GLY A 27 -7.83 -5.93 -17.30
N ALA A 28 -6.87 -5.09 -17.69
CA ALA A 28 -5.46 -5.50 -17.77
C ALA A 28 -4.84 -5.71 -16.38
N LEU A 29 -5.15 -4.83 -15.43
CA LEU A 29 -4.72 -4.96 -14.04
C LEU A 29 -5.38 -6.17 -13.37
N ASP A 30 -6.69 -6.31 -13.55
CA ASP A 30 -7.49 -7.38 -12.96
C ASP A 30 -7.01 -8.74 -13.47
N GLN A 31 -6.75 -8.90 -14.78
CA GLN A 31 -6.19 -10.12 -15.36
C GLN A 31 -4.81 -10.44 -14.80
N HIS A 32 -3.93 -9.44 -14.69
CA HIS A 32 -2.58 -9.63 -14.18
C HIS A 32 -2.59 -10.11 -12.72
N LEU A 33 -3.35 -9.45 -11.85
CA LEU A 33 -3.49 -9.86 -10.45
C LEU A 33 -4.20 -11.21 -10.30
N THR A 34 -5.22 -11.48 -11.11
CA THR A 34 -5.89 -12.79 -11.12
C THR A 34 -4.91 -13.90 -11.45
N GLY A 35 -4.06 -13.72 -12.47
CA GLY A 35 -3.05 -14.71 -12.83
C GLY A 35 -2.01 -14.94 -11.73
N LEU A 36 -1.56 -13.87 -11.07
CA LEU A 36 -0.65 -13.99 -9.92
C LEU A 36 -1.31 -14.73 -8.75
N LEU A 37 -2.54 -14.34 -8.37
CA LEU A 37 -3.31 -14.98 -7.31
C LEU A 37 -3.52 -16.47 -7.61
N GLN A 38 -3.92 -16.82 -8.83
CA GLN A 38 -4.08 -18.22 -9.25
C GLN A 38 -2.78 -19.02 -9.21
N SER A 39 -1.64 -18.42 -9.54
CA SER A 39 -0.34 -19.10 -9.47
C SER A 39 0.15 -19.31 -8.04
N GLN A 40 -0.25 -18.42 -7.13
CA GLN A 40 0.15 -18.47 -5.72
C GLN A 40 -0.76 -19.39 -4.91
N MET A 41 -2.06 -19.39 -5.21
CA MET A 41 -3.05 -20.24 -4.55
C MET A 41 -2.89 -21.69 -5.04
N GLY A 42 -2.73 -22.63 -4.11
CA GLY A 42 -2.57 -24.06 -4.44
C GLY A 42 -3.82 -24.67 -5.08
N GLU A 43 -3.69 -25.92 -5.56
CA GLU A 43 -4.73 -26.65 -6.31
C GLU A 43 -6.08 -26.83 -5.57
N GLY A 44 -6.14 -26.54 -4.27
CA GLY A 44 -7.34 -26.62 -3.44
C GLY A 44 -8.19 -25.34 -3.38
N VAL A 45 -7.79 -24.25 -4.02
CA VAL A 45 -8.50 -22.96 -3.98
C VAL A 45 -9.02 -22.57 -5.35
N ASN A 46 -10.33 -22.35 -5.44
CA ASN A 46 -11.03 -21.96 -6.65
C ASN A 46 -11.28 -20.44 -6.65
N LEU A 47 -10.42 -19.68 -7.34
CA LEU A 47 -10.62 -18.24 -7.53
C LEU A 47 -11.63 -17.96 -8.64
N ARG A 48 -12.74 -17.28 -8.33
CA ARG A 48 -13.83 -16.97 -9.27
C ARG A 48 -14.17 -15.48 -9.28
N PRO A 49 -14.35 -14.85 -10.46
CA PRO A 49 -14.87 -13.49 -10.49
C PRO A 49 -16.30 -13.46 -9.94
N ILE A 50 -16.64 -12.42 -9.19
CA ILE A 50 -17.97 -12.23 -8.61
C ILE A 50 -18.82 -11.26 -9.45
N THR A 51 -20.07 -11.64 -9.70
CA THR A 51 -21.08 -10.77 -10.33
C THR A 51 -21.98 -10.10 -9.29
N ASP A 52 -22.61 -8.98 -9.63
CA ASP A 52 -23.36 -8.15 -8.68
C ASP A 52 -24.56 -8.88 -8.05
N ASP A 53 -25.19 -9.76 -8.82
CA ASP A 53 -26.30 -10.63 -8.43
C ASP A 53 -25.90 -11.73 -7.44
N GLN A 54 -24.61 -12.08 -7.37
CA GLN A 54 -24.09 -13.10 -6.45
C GLN A 54 -23.77 -12.53 -5.06
N ILE A 55 -23.44 -11.23 -4.95
CA ILE A 55 -22.96 -10.60 -3.70
C ILE A 55 -23.94 -10.81 -2.51
N PRO A 56 -25.28 -10.65 -2.68
CA PRO A 56 -26.21 -10.86 -1.57
C PRO A 56 -26.31 -12.31 -1.08
N MET A 57 -25.87 -13.28 -1.90
CA MET A 57 -25.94 -14.71 -1.59
C MET A 57 -24.67 -15.24 -0.92
N ILE A 58 -23.60 -14.44 -0.86
CA ILE A 58 -22.36 -14.83 -0.19
C ILE A 58 -22.58 -14.90 1.32
N GLY A 59 -22.21 -16.03 1.90
CA GLY A 59 -22.20 -16.24 3.34
C GLY A 59 -20.80 -15.99 3.89
N GLU A 60 -20.02 -17.06 3.94
CA GLU A 60 -18.71 -17.11 4.60
C GLU A 60 -17.54 -17.18 3.62
N GLU A 61 -17.82 -17.24 2.30
CA GLU A 61 -16.79 -17.26 1.28
C GLU A 61 -16.05 -15.91 1.22
N PRO A 62 -14.71 -15.90 1.33
CA PRO A 62 -13.96 -14.67 1.31
C PRO A 62 -13.98 -14.03 -0.09
N VAL A 63 -14.09 -12.70 -0.13
CA VAL A 63 -14.01 -11.90 -1.35
C VAL A 63 -12.73 -11.06 -1.32
N ILE A 64 -11.86 -11.27 -2.32
CA ILE A 64 -10.74 -10.36 -2.59
C ILE A 64 -11.26 -9.19 -3.41
N THR A 65 -11.01 -7.96 -2.96
CA THR A 65 -11.40 -6.75 -3.68
C THR A 65 -10.18 -6.00 -4.18
N ILE A 66 -10.12 -5.64 -5.47
CA ILE A 66 -9.02 -4.87 -6.04
C ILE A 66 -9.42 -3.39 -6.11
N GLY A 67 -8.94 -2.61 -5.14
CA GLY A 67 -9.09 -1.16 -5.05
C GLY A 67 -10.36 -0.67 -4.33
N PRO A 68 -10.42 0.64 -4.00
CA PRO A 68 -11.50 1.22 -3.19
C PRO A 68 -12.91 1.05 -3.79
N SER A 69 -13.02 1.11 -5.12
CA SER A 69 -14.32 0.99 -5.81
C SER A 69 -14.88 -0.42 -5.73
N ALA A 70 -14.03 -1.45 -5.91
CA ALA A 70 -14.42 -2.85 -5.75
C ALA A 70 -14.85 -3.15 -4.31
N PHE A 71 -14.04 -2.69 -3.34
CA PHE A 71 -14.36 -2.80 -1.93
C PHE A 71 -15.72 -2.19 -1.59
N SER A 72 -15.93 -0.93 -2.00
CA SER A 72 -17.16 -0.19 -1.70
C SER A 72 -18.40 -0.88 -2.29
N ARG A 73 -18.29 -1.41 -3.51
CA ARG A 73 -19.37 -2.15 -4.18
C ARG A 73 -19.79 -3.39 -3.39
N ILE A 74 -18.83 -4.23 -3.00
CA ILE A 74 -19.11 -5.43 -2.20
C ILE A 74 -19.73 -5.06 -0.85
N ARG A 75 -19.13 -4.09 -0.15
CA ARG A 75 -19.58 -3.69 1.19
C ARG A 75 -20.98 -3.06 1.20
N GLN A 76 -21.34 -2.34 0.13
CA GLN A 76 -22.68 -1.75 -0.02
C GLN A 76 -23.75 -2.82 -0.26
N ALA A 77 -23.44 -3.84 -1.06
CA ALA A 77 -24.38 -4.91 -1.39
C ALA A 77 -24.57 -5.90 -0.24
N ASN A 78 -23.49 -6.24 0.48
CA ASN A 78 -23.56 -7.15 1.63
C ASN A 78 -22.49 -6.80 2.67
N ARG A 79 -22.93 -6.33 3.84
CA ARG A 79 -22.05 -5.91 4.95
C ARG A 79 -21.47 -7.08 5.73
N ASN A 80 -21.95 -8.30 5.51
CA ASN A 80 -21.46 -9.45 6.26
C ASN A 80 -20.34 -10.17 5.53
N VAL A 81 -20.13 -9.92 4.23
CA VAL A 81 -19.10 -10.58 3.44
C VAL A 81 -17.71 -10.41 4.09
N PRO A 82 -16.93 -11.49 4.24
CA PRO A 82 -15.52 -11.40 4.59
C PRO A 82 -14.73 -10.83 3.40
N ILE A 83 -14.04 -9.71 3.61
CA ILE A 83 -13.35 -8.97 2.54
C ILE A 83 -11.85 -8.90 2.86
N LEU A 84 -11.04 -9.34 1.89
CA LEU A 84 -9.60 -9.09 1.84
C LEU A 84 -9.32 -8.02 0.77
N ALA A 85 -9.09 -6.79 1.18
CA ALA A 85 -8.85 -5.68 0.27
C ALA A 85 -7.40 -5.66 -0.24
N MET A 86 -7.21 -5.42 -1.53
CA MET A 86 -5.90 -5.18 -2.15
C MET A 86 -5.93 -3.85 -2.90
N LEU A 87 -4.77 -3.24 -3.11
CA LEU A 87 -4.65 -1.94 -3.81
C LEU A 87 -5.45 -0.82 -3.14
N VAL A 88 -5.49 -0.84 -1.82
CA VAL A 88 -6.08 0.20 -0.96
C VAL A 88 -5.00 0.77 -0.05
N ASP A 89 -5.20 2.02 0.36
CA ASP A 89 -4.33 2.68 1.33
C ASP A 89 -4.86 2.47 2.75
N ARG A 90 -3.98 2.51 3.76
CA ARG A 90 -4.36 2.34 5.17
C ARG A 90 -5.52 3.24 5.61
N SER A 91 -5.44 4.54 5.31
CA SER A 91 -6.46 5.52 5.68
C SER A 91 -7.84 5.24 5.07
N PHE A 92 -7.92 4.50 3.96
CA PHE A 92 -9.18 4.06 3.39
C PHE A 92 -9.78 2.89 4.18
N LEU A 93 -8.94 1.96 4.65
CA LEU A 93 -9.38 0.67 5.19
C LEU A 93 -9.59 0.68 6.71
N ASP A 94 -8.80 1.46 7.47
CA ASP A 94 -8.76 1.43 8.94
C ASP A 94 -10.17 1.45 9.56
N ALA A 95 -10.99 2.44 9.19
CA ALA A 95 -12.33 2.58 9.74
C ALA A 95 -13.26 1.38 9.45
N PHE A 96 -13.00 0.61 8.38
CA PHE A 96 -13.77 -0.61 8.08
C PHE A 96 -13.23 -1.82 8.83
N ALA A 97 -11.90 -1.96 8.92
CA ALA A 97 -11.25 -3.03 9.67
C ALA A 97 -11.58 -2.94 11.16
N ASP A 98 -11.53 -1.74 11.76
CA ASP A 98 -11.86 -1.51 13.18
C ASP A 98 -13.31 -1.85 13.52
N ARG A 99 -14.23 -1.60 12.58
CA ARG A 99 -15.67 -1.87 12.76
C ARG A 99 -16.04 -3.32 12.47
N SER A 100 -15.16 -4.09 11.83
CA SER A 100 -15.44 -5.46 11.40
C SER A 100 -14.16 -6.30 11.49
N PRO A 101 -13.54 -6.40 12.69
CA PRO A 101 -12.31 -7.15 12.88
C PRO A 101 -12.51 -8.63 12.52
N GLY A 102 -11.49 -9.26 11.95
CA GLY A 102 -11.56 -10.63 11.44
C GLY A 102 -12.39 -10.81 10.17
N ARG A 103 -13.33 -9.89 9.86
CA ARG A 103 -14.13 -9.93 8.62
C ARG A 103 -13.59 -9.04 7.52
N VAL A 104 -13.07 -7.87 7.87
CA VAL A 104 -12.47 -6.93 6.93
C VAL A 104 -10.99 -6.81 7.23
N SER A 105 -10.18 -7.15 6.24
CA SER A 105 -8.74 -6.97 6.28
C SER A 105 -8.23 -6.49 4.92
N GLY A 106 -6.91 -6.29 4.79
CA GLY A 106 -6.33 -5.90 3.53
C GLY A 106 -4.81 -5.97 3.48
N ILE A 107 -4.33 -6.11 2.25
CA ILE A 107 -2.93 -5.98 1.88
C ILE A 107 -2.73 -4.56 1.36
N LEU A 108 -2.09 -3.74 2.19
CA LEU A 108 -1.96 -2.30 1.98
C LEU A 108 -0.98 -1.98 0.85
N TYR A 109 -1.37 -1.05 -0.02
CA TYR A 109 -0.60 -0.65 -1.22
C TYR A 109 0.23 0.61 -1.05
N ASP A 110 -0.21 1.50 -0.18
CA ASP A 110 0.65 2.58 0.28
C ASP A 110 1.90 2.00 0.94
N VAL A 111 2.93 2.82 1.03
CA VAL A 111 4.18 2.42 1.66
C VAL A 111 4.30 3.15 2.98
N PRO A 112 4.65 2.43 4.07
CA PRO A 112 4.90 3.06 5.36
C PRO A 112 5.83 4.26 5.21
N LEU A 113 5.43 5.40 5.75
CA LEU A 113 6.17 6.65 5.58
C LEU A 113 7.60 6.54 6.10
N ILE A 114 7.84 5.71 7.12
CA ILE A 114 9.19 5.47 7.62
C ILE A 114 10.08 4.82 6.56
N ARG A 115 9.59 3.84 5.79
CA ARG A 115 10.34 3.24 4.67
C ARG A 115 10.69 4.28 3.61
N GLN A 116 9.77 5.20 3.31
CA GLN A 116 10.03 6.29 2.37
C GLN A 116 11.06 7.30 2.93
N ALA A 117 10.98 7.66 4.20
CA ALA A 117 11.97 8.51 4.86
C ALA A 117 13.38 7.89 4.83
N LEU A 118 13.48 6.59 5.14
CA LEU A 118 14.73 5.83 5.08
C LEU A 118 15.24 5.69 3.65
N THR A 119 14.35 5.59 2.65
CA THR A 119 14.73 5.65 1.23
C THR A 119 15.44 6.98 0.93
N GLY A 120 14.90 8.10 1.42
CA GLY A 120 15.54 9.41 1.33
C GLY A 120 16.91 9.46 2.01
N LYS A 121 17.01 8.92 3.23
CA LYS A 121 18.27 8.82 4.01
C LYS A 121 19.31 7.92 3.33
N ALA A 122 18.90 6.83 2.71
CA ALA A 122 19.79 5.90 2.01
C ALA A 122 20.39 6.54 0.74
N ILE A 123 19.66 7.46 0.11
CA ILE A 123 20.13 8.28 -1.03
C ILE A 123 20.98 9.47 -0.54
N LEU A 124 20.58 10.12 0.55
CA LEU A 124 21.27 11.25 1.18
C LEU A 124 21.69 10.90 2.61
N PRO A 125 22.82 10.18 2.82
CA PRO A 125 23.22 9.67 4.14
C PRO A 125 23.35 10.75 5.23
N HIS A 126 23.67 11.97 4.84
CA HIS A 126 23.84 13.11 5.75
C HIS A 126 22.55 13.86 6.06
N ALA A 127 21.42 13.53 5.42
CA ALA A 127 20.14 14.20 5.67
C ALA A 127 19.65 13.93 7.10
N THR A 128 19.28 14.98 7.82
CA THR A 128 18.77 14.88 9.20
C THR A 128 17.40 15.55 9.35
N ARG A 129 16.97 16.35 8.38
CA ARG A 129 15.71 17.10 8.43
C ARG A 129 14.83 16.80 7.23
N ILE A 130 13.58 16.41 7.50
CA ILE A 130 12.58 16.10 6.48
C ILE A 130 11.52 17.20 6.47
N ALA A 131 11.24 17.75 5.29
CA ALA A 131 10.12 18.63 5.08
C ALA A 131 8.87 17.81 4.75
N LEU A 132 7.76 18.10 5.44
CA LEU A 132 6.45 17.47 5.21
C LEU A 132 5.44 18.56 4.88
N LEU A 133 4.57 18.28 3.90
CA LEU A 133 3.40 19.11 3.61
C LEU A 133 2.14 18.36 4.01
N ALA A 134 1.24 19.03 4.71
CA ALA A 134 -0.04 18.47 5.14
C ALA A 134 -1.15 19.53 4.99
N THR A 135 -2.38 19.09 4.76
CA THR A 135 -3.60 19.87 5.00
C THR A 135 -4.04 19.65 6.44
N ALA A 136 -5.11 20.33 6.89
CA ALA A 136 -5.68 20.07 8.20
C ALA A 136 -6.15 18.60 8.35
N ASP A 137 -6.65 18.01 7.26
CA ASP A 137 -7.19 16.65 7.24
C ASP A 137 -6.11 15.56 7.16
N SER A 138 -4.86 15.92 6.85
CA SER A 138 -3.76 14.97 6.65
C SER A 138 -2.60 15.14 7.62
N VAL A 139 -2.72 16.00 8.64
CA VAL A 139 -1.67 16.18 9.66
C VAL A 139 -1.38 14.87 10.39
N GLU A 140 -2.43 14.18 10.83
CA GLU A 140 -2.35 12.95 11.63
C GLU A 140 -1.62 11.81 10.91
N LEU A 141 -1.65 11.81 9.56
CA LEU A 141 -0.93 10.84 8.73
C LEU A 141 0.58 10.80 9.03
N TYR A 142 1.15 11.90 9.50
CA TYR A 142 2.58 12.03 9.75
C TYR A 142 2.99 11.81 11.21
N GLU A 143 2.04 11.70 12.14
CA GLU A 143 2.36 11.54 13.57
C GLU A 143 3.20 10.28 13.84
N PRO A 144 2.82 9.08 13.35
CA PRO A 144 3.63 7.88 13.57
C PRO A 144 5.03 7.99 12.97
N LEU A 145 5.18 8.72 11.85
CA LEU A 145 6.49 8.97 11.26
C LEU A 145 7.35 9.83 12.18
N ILE A 146 6.81 10.94 12.68
CA ILE A 146 7.57 11.92 13.49
C ILE A 146 8.13 11.26 14.75
N ASP A 147 7.36 10.38 15.39
CA ASP A 147 7.77 9.68 16.60
C ASP A 147 8.90 8.68 16.35
N LYS A 148 8.93 8.05 15.17
CA LYS A 148 9.92 7.03 14.78
C LYS A 148 11.25 7.63 14.30
N LEU A 149 11.23 8.80 13.66
CA LEU A 149 12.42 9.41 13.03
C LEU A 149 13.65 9.61 13.95
N PRO A 150 13.50 9.96 15.25
CA PRO A 150 14.64 10.12 16.16
C PRO A 150 15.52 8.86 16.27
N ALA A 151 14.94 7.66 16.23
CA ALA A 151 15.67 6.39 16.24
C ALA A 151 16.60 6.23 15.02
N TYR A 152 16.35 6.98 13.96
CA TYR A 152 17.13 7.00 12.71
C TYR A 152 18.00 8.25 12.56
N GLY A 153 18.13 9.07 13.63
CA GLY A 153 18.90 10.31 13.61
C GLY A 153 18.32 11.36 12.65
N MET A 154 16.99 11.33 12.47
CA MET A 154 16.26 12.28 11.64
C MET A 154 15.19 13.00 12.47
N SER A 155 14.72 14.11 11.93
CA SER A 155 13.59 14.87 12.44
C SER A 155 12.76 15.35 11.26
N ALA A 156 11.47 15.60 11.47
CA ALA A 156 10.62 16.17 10.46
C ALA A 156 9.89 17.41 10.97
N ARG A 157 9.49 18.27 10.04
CA ARG A 157 8.59 19.39 10.33
C ARG A 157 7.47 19.43 9.32
N ILE A 158 6.25 19.51 9.84
CA ILE A 158 5.04 19.71 9.06
C ILE A 158 4.87 21.20 8.73
N PHE A 159 4.56 21.47 7.46
CA PHE A 159 4.19 22.77 6.95
C PHE A 159 2.76 22.70 6.42
N LEU A 160 1.84 23.34 7.16
CA LEU A 160 0.42 23.31 6.84
C LEU A 160 0.12 24.10 5.55
N VAL A 161 -0.62 23.47 4.65
CA VAL A 161 -1.16 24.05 3.43
C VAL A 161 -2.63 24.37 3.67
N GLU A 162 -2.91 25.64 4.00
CA GLU A 162 -4.26 26.12 4.32
C GLU A 162 -5.21 26.08 3.10
N SER A 163 -4.66 26.25 1.90
CA SER A 163 -5.42 26.30 0.65
C SER A 163 -4.51 26.09 -0.57
N SER A 164 -5.10 25.83 -1.72
CA SER A 164 -4.37 25.54 -2.97
C SER A 164 -3.48 26.68 -3.44
N ASP A 165 -3.87 27.95 -3.23
CA ASP A 165 -3.06 29.13 -3.56
C ASP A 165 -1.84 29.30 -2.63
N LYS A 166 -1.91 28.76 -1.41
CA LYS A 166 -0.80 28.78 -0.44
C LYS A 166 0.19 27.64 -0.60
N LEU A 167 -0.11 26.63 -1.43
CA LEU A 167 0.74 25.46 -1.63
C LEU A 167 2.18 25.82 -1.98
N ILE A 168 2.39 26.63 -3.03
CA ILE A 168 3.75 26.96 -3.48
C ILE A 168 4.51 27.84 -2.47
N PRO A 169 3.93 28.92 -1.90
CA PRO A 169 4.57 29.66 -0.81
C PRO A 169 4.94 28.78 0.40
N THR A 170 4.07 27.85 0.80
CA THR A 170 4.33 26.91 1.91
C THR A 170 5.44 25.93 1.55
N LEU A 171 5.41 25.36 0.35
CA LEU A 171 6.48 24.48 -0.15
C LEU A 171 7.84 25.20 -0.13
N VAL A 172 7.91 26.47 -0.54
CA VAL A 172 9.16 27.24 -0.50
C VAL A 172 9.72 27.34 0.92
N ARG A 173 8.87 27.58 1.93
CA ARG A 173 9.30 27.57 3.34
C ARG A 173 9.77 26.19 3.78
N ALA A 174 9.02 25.15 3.40
CA ALA A 174 9.34 23.75 3.74
C ALA A 174 10.71 23.33 3.20
N LEU A 175 11.00 23.65 1.93
CA LEU A 175 12.28 23.36 1.27
C LEU A 175 13.46 24.14 1.83
N GLY A 176 13.21 25.26 2.51
CA GLY A 176 14.22 26.00 3.26
C GLY A 176 14.66 25.30 4.56
N TYR A 177 13.78 24.48 5.14
CA TYR A 177 14.05 23.71 6.35
C TYR A 177 14.63 22.32 6.05
N GLY A 178 13.93 21.53 5.22
CA GLY A 178 14.25 20.12 5.01
C GLY A 178 15.40 19.91 4.03
N ASP A 179 16.20 18.87 4.27
CA ASP A 179 17.22 18.40 3.34
C ASP A 179 16.55 17.71 2.13
N PHE A 180 15.36 17.12 2.35
CA PHE A 180 14.47 16.65 1.31
C PHE A 180 12.99 16.82 1.66
N LEU A 181 12.14 16.77 0.63
CA LEU A 181 10.69 16.70 0.78
C LEU A 181 10.25 15.23 0.76
N LEU A 182 9.51 14.81 1.78
CA LEU A 182 8.84 13.53 1.80
C LEU A 182 7.35 13.75 1.49
N ALA A 183 6.87 13.12 0.42
CA ALA A 183 5.49 13.22 -0.02
C ALA A 183 4.70 11.98 0.41
N ALA A 184 3.74 12.17 1.32
CA ALA A 184 2.76 11.15 1.69
C ALA A 184 1.63 11.03 0.65
N PRO A 185 0.78 9.99 0.69
CA PRO A 185 -0.38 9.84 -0.19
C PRO A 185 -1.53 10.81 0.15
N ASP A 186 -1.25 12.12 0.13
CA ASP A 186 -2.26 13.17 0.29
C ASP A 186 -2.70 13.70 -1.09
N SER A 187 -3.90 13.31 -1.52
CA SER A 187 -4.43 13.71 -2.83
C SER A 187 -4.79 15.20 -2.95
N ALA A 188 -4.96 15.93 -1.84
CA ALA A 188 -5.19 17.37 -1.87
C ALA A 188 -3.90 18.12 -2.25
N ILE A 189 -2.74 17.59 -1.85
CA ILE A 189 -1.42 18.20 -2.10
C ILE A 189 -0.74 17.58 -3.31
N TYR A 190 -0.66 16.26 -3.36
CA TYR A 190 0.02 15.50 -4.40
C TYR A 190 -1.03 14.91 -5.34
N ASN A 191 -1.24 15.57 -6.48
CA ASN A 191 -2.14 15.12 -7.53
C ASN A 191 -1.65 15.58 -8.91
N PRO A 192 -2.26 15.10 -10.02
CA PRO A 192 -1.82 15.45 -11.36
C PRO A 192 -1.78 16.95 -11.66
N ARG A 193 -2.59 17.78 -10.97
CA ARG A 193 -2.63 19.24 -11.18
C ARG A 193 -1.48 19.95 -10.49
N THR A 194 -1.07 19.49 -9.31
CA THR A 194 -0.09 20.17 -8.44
C THR A 194 1.32 19.61 -8.55
N ILE A 195 1.47 18.31 -8.86
CA ILE A 195 2.76 17.61 -8.75
C ILE A 195 3.87 18.24 -9.60
N LYS A 196 3.56 18.67 -10.83
CA LYS A 196 4.54 19.33 -11.71
C LYS A 196 5.10 20.60 -11.07
N HIS A 197 4.25 21.40 -10.44
CA HIS A 197 4.66 22.64 -9.78
C HIS A 197 5.50 22.37 -8.52
N ILE A 198 5.15 21.34 -7.76
CA ILE A 198 5.91 20.89 -6.59
C ILE A 198 7.34 20.49 -7.01
N LEU A 199 7.46 19.59 -7.99
CA LEU A 199 8.75 19.08 -8.46
C LEU A 199 9.64 20.19 -9.03
N LEU A 200 9.10 21.05 -9.90
CA LEU A 200 9.85 22.18 -10.45
C LEU A 200 10.35 23.14 -9.35
N THR A 201 9.53 23.37 -8.32
CA THR A 201 9.89 24.26 -7.20
C THR A 201 10.97 23.64 -6.32
N ALA A 202 10.90 22.32 -6.07
CA ALA A 202 11.89 21.55 -5.31
C ALA A 202 13.25 21.53 -6.01
N TYR A 203 13.27 21.19 -7.31
CA TYR A 203 14.53 21.06 -8.05
C TYR A 203 15.22 22.39 -8.35
N ARG A 204 14.46 23.49 -8.51
CA ARG A 204 15.04 24.85 -8.54
C ARG A 204 15.79 25.22 -7.25
N ARG A 205 15.53 24.51 -6.16
CA ARG A 205 16.15 24.71 -4.85
C ARG A 205 17.12 23.58 -4.48
N ASN A 206 17.48 22.72 -5.44
CA ASN A 206 18.34 21.56 -5.22
C ASN A 206 17.85 20.65 -4.08
N ARG A 207 16.51 20.49 -3.96
CA ARG A 207 15.89 19.57 -3.01
C ARG A 207 15.29 18.39 -3.72
N ILE A 208 15.56 17.20 -3.21
CA ILE A 208 14.96 15.97 -3.73
C ILE A 208 13.54 15.82 -3.20
N VAL A 209 12.74 15.04 -3.93
CA VAL A 209 11.40 14.65 -3.51
C VAL A 209 11.35 13.12 -3.48
N ILE A 210 11.03 12.55 -2.33
CA ILE A 210 10.67 11.14 -2.19
C ILE A 210 9.15 11.06 -2.34
N GLY A 211 8.69 10.43 -3.42
CA GLY A 211 7.28 10.36 -3.79
C GLY A 211 6.52 9.27 -3.04
N PRO A 212 5.18 9.36 -2.98
CA PRO A 212 4.37 8.39 -2.26
C PRO A 212 4.29 7.03 -2.99
N THR A 213 4.35 7.03 -4.32
CA THR A 213 4.25 5.80 -5.14
C THR A 213 5.16 5.83 -6.36
N GLN A 214 5.31 4.68 -7.03
CA GLN A 214 6.06 4.58 -8.29
C GLN A 214 5.55 5.54 -9.39
N ALA A 215 4.24 5.81 -9.42
CA ALA A 215 3.65 6.72 -10.40
C ALA A 215 4.26 8.14 -10.28
N TYR A 216 4.63 8.54 -9.07
CA TYR A 216 5.29 9.82 -8.83
C TYR A 216 6.75 9.84 -9.28
N VAL A 217 7.45 8.71 -9.25
CA VAL A 217 8.82 8.62 -9.82
C VAL A 217 8.77 8.84 -11.34
N LYS A 218 7.76 8.26 -12.01
CA LYS A 218 7.48 8.52 -13.43
C LYS A 218 7.10 9.98 -13.69
N ALA A 219 6.36 10.61 -12.76
CA ALA A 219 6.00 12.03 -12.82
C ALA A 219 7.19 12.97 -12.54
N GLY A 220 8.28 12.45 -11.97
CA GLY A 220 9.54 13.16 -11.80
C GLY A 220 10.05 13.25 -10.37
N SER A 221 9.44 12.60 -9.38
CA SER A 221 10.07 12.42 -8.05
C SER A 221 11.37 11.64 -8.16
N LEU A 222 12.30 11.84 -7.22
CA LEU A 222 13.62 11.20 -7.30
C LEU A 222 13.52 9.69 -7.06
N ALA A 223 12.75 9.29 -6.04
CA ALA A 223 12.58 7.90 -5.70
C ALA A 223 11.25 7.67 -4.97
N SER A 224 10.83 6.42 -4.92
CA SER A 224 9.74 5.96 -4.07
C SER A 224 9.91 4.46 -3.80
N SER A 225 9.69 4.05 -2.57
CA SER A 225 9.49 2.64 -2.25
C SER A 225 8.11 2.17 -2.72
N TYR A 226 7.95 0.87 -2.96
CA TYR A 226 6.69 0.25 -3.35
C TYR A 226 6.66 -1.24 -3.00
N ALA A 227 5.46 -1.76 -2.75
CA ALA A 227 5.23 -3.20 -2.62
C ALA A 227 5.02 -3.84 -4.01
N PRO A 228 5.84 -4.81 -4.44
CA PRO A 228 5.62 -5.53 -5.68
C PRO A 228 4.38 -6.43 -5.60
N PHE A 229 3.63 -6.56 -6.70
CA PHE A 229 2.43 -7.41 -6.73
C PHE A 229 2.66 -8.87 -6.31
N PRO A 230 3.77 -9.55 -6.69
CA PRO A 230 4.03 -10.89 -6.19
C PRO A 230 4.07 -10.98 -4.66
N GLU A 231 4.69 -10.01 -3.98
CA GLU A 231 4.76 -9.96 -2.50
C GLU A 231 3.38 -9.70 -1.88
N MET A 232 2.58 -8.83 -2.52
CA MET A 232 1.21 -8.58 -2.08
C MET A 232 0.33 -9.83 -2.20
N VAL A 233 0.49 -10.57 -3.29
CA VAL A 233 -0.25 -11.80 -3.57
C VAL A 233 0.18 -12.92 -2.62
N GLN A 234 1.47 -13.01 -2.31
CA GLN A 234 1.97 -13.95 -1.31
C GLN A 234 1.33 -13.69 0.07
N LEU A 235 1.31 -12.43 0.52
CA LEU A 235 0.69 -12.07 1.79
C LEU A 235 -0.84 -12.30 1.76
N ALA A 236 -1.50 -11.99 0.64
CA ALA A 236 -2.92 -12.27 0.47
C ALA A 236 -3.23 -13.77 0.59
N SER A 237 -2.38 -14.63 0.02
CA SER A 237 -2.51 -16.09 0.16
C SER A 237 -2.40 -16.51 1.63
N GLN A 238 -1.42 -15.99 2.37
CA GLN A 238 -1.26 -16.29 3.79
C GLN A 238 -2.47 -15.85 4.62
N PHE A 239 -3.05 -14.70 4.30
CA PHE A 239 -4.26 -14.20 4.98
C PHE A 239 -5.47 -15.09 4.70
N LEU A 240 -5.60 -15.61 3.48
CA LEU A 240 -6.66 -16.55 3.12
C LEU A 240 -6.46 -17.90 3.80
N ASP A 241 -5.22 -18.40 3.87
CA ASP A 241 -4.91 -19.64 4.58
C ASP A 241 -5.31 -19.54 6.05
N THR A 242 -4.92 -18.45 6.72
CA THR A 242 -5.37 -18.16 8.10
C THR A 242 -6.89 -18.08 8.19
N TYR A 243 -7.56 -17.36 7.29
CA TYR A 243 -9.02 -17.26 7.28
C TYR A 243 -9.70 -18.63 7.13
N PHE A 244 -9.17 -19.50 6.27
CA PHE A 244 -9.72 -20.85 6.10
C PHE A 244 -9.50 -21.75 7.31
N GLU A 245 -8.50 -21.47 8.14
CA GLU A 245 -8.22 -22.21 9.37
C GLU A 245 -9.02 -21.69 10.56
N THR A 246 -9.17 -20.36 10.69
CA THR A 246 -9.71 -19.71 11.89
C THR A 246 -11.10 -19.11 11.70
N GLY A 247 -11.52 -18.84 10.45
CA GLY A 247 -12.71 -18.04 10.13
C GLY A 247 -12.51 -16.53 10.26
N GLU A 248 -11.29 -16.08 10.56
CA GLU A 248 -10.98 -14.66 10.78
C GLU A 248 -9.68 -14.25 10.05
N PHE A 249 -9.72 -13.12 9.36
CA PHE A 249 -8.53 -12.53 8.77
C PHE A 249 -7.62 -11.92 9.83
N PRO A 250 -6.28 -11.97 9.63
CA PRO A 250 -5.36 -11.11 10.36
C PRO A 250 -5.67 -9.61 10.17
N PRO A 251 -5.16 -8.72 11.03
CA PRO A 251 -5.25 -7.27 10.82
C PRO A 251 -4.66 -6.84 9.47
N PRO A 252 -5.08 -5.70 8.89
CA PRO A 252 -4.48 -5.19 7.67
C PRO A 252 -2.98 -4.95 7.82
N SER A 253 -2.19 -5.44 6.85
CA SER A 253 -0.73 -5.36 6.93
C SER A 253 -0.10 -4.97 5.60
N TYR A 254 1.13 -4.48 5.69
CA TYR A 254 1.98 -4.21 4.54
C TYR A 254 2.82 -5.45 4.22
N PRO A 255 3.11 -5.73 2.93
CA PRO A 255 4.14 -6.71 2.59
C PRO A 255 5.48 -6.36 3.24
N GLU A 256 6.16 -7.38 3.77
CA GLU A 256 7.49 -7.22 4.35
C GLU A 256 8.50 -6.79 3.29
N GLN A 257 8.53 -7.51 2.17
CA GLN A 257 9.40 -7.21 1.06
C GLN A 257 8.88 -6.02 0.25
N PHE A 258 9.76 -5.06 0.00
CA PHE A 258 9.49 -3.92 -0.85
C PHE A 258 10.65 -3.72 -1.84
N ARG A 259 10.41 -2.85 -2.81
CA ARG A 259 11.43 -2.41 -3.77
C ARG A 259 11.45 -0.90 -3.85
N VAL A 260 12.51 -0.37 -4.44
CA VAL A 260 12.69 1.06 -4.65
C VAL A 260 12.68 1.34 -6.14
N GLU A 261 11.89 2.33 -6.55
CA GLU A 261 11.93 2.89 -7.90
C GLU A 261 12.70 4.21 -7.87
N ILE A 262 13.51 4.46 -8.91
CA ILE A 262 14.45 5.58 -8.94
C ILE A 262 14.42 6.34 -10.27
N ASN A 263 14.47 7.67 -10.20
CA ASN A 263 14.58 8.51 -11.38
C ASN A 263 16.04 8.94 -11.60
N ARG A 264 16.77 8.15 -12.39
CA ARG A 264 18.17 8.42 -12.73
C ARG A 264 18.36 9.74 -13.50
N GLN A 265 17.37 10.18 -14.26
CA GLN A 265 17.46 11.45 -14.98
C GLN A 265 17.45 12.64 -14.02
N VAL A 266 16.55 12.61 -13.02
CA VAL A 266 16.48 13.63 -11.97
C VAL A 266 17.75 13.62 -11.12
N ALA A 267 18.26 12.43 -10.76
CA ALA A 267 19.51 12.29 -10.02
C ALA A 267 20.67 12.99 -10.74
N ARG A 268 20.80 12.75 -12.06
CA ARG A 268 21.81 13.41 -12.90
C ARG A 268 21.64 14.92 -12.94
N SER A 269 20.41 15.43 -13.07
CA SER A 269 20.17 16.88 -13.10
C SER A 269 20.51 17.60 -11.79
N LEU A 270 20.48 16.87 -10.68
CA LEU A 270 20.83 17.37 -9.35
C LEU A 270 22.27 17.05 -8.94
N ASN A 271 23.05 16.41 -9.82
CA ASN A 271 24.40 15.90 -9.53
C ASN A 271 24.46 14.98 -8.29
N ILE A 272 23.44 14.13 -8.12
CA ILE A 272 23.36 13.19 -7.01
C ILE A 272 23.93 11.84 -7.47
N PRO A 273 25.00 11.33 -6.82
CA PRO A 273 25.52 10.00 -7.09
C PRO A 273 24.54 8.97 -6.51
N LEU A 274 23.67 8.44 -7.37
CA LEU A 274 22.60 7.54 -6.94
C LEU A 274 23.11 6.09 -6.84
N PRO A 275 22.96 5.43 -5.67
CA PRO A 275 23.21 3.99 -5.55
C PRO A 275 22.23 3.16 -6.42
N SER A 276 22.47 1.86 -6.56
CA SER A 276 21.49 0.98 -7.20
C SER A 276 20.21 0.91 -6.37
N ARG A 277 19.08 0.58 -7.01
CA ARG A 277 17.81 0.44 -6.29
C ARG A 277 17.84 -0.70 -5.28
N GLU A 278 18.59 -1.76 -5.59
CA GLU A 278 18.83 -2.91 -4.73
C GLU A 278 19.65 -2.48 -3.50
N ASP A 279 20.70 -1.67 -3.68
CA ASP A 279 21.50 -1.14 -2.57
C ASP A 279 20.67 -0.23 -1.65
N ILE A 280 19.78 0.59 -2.22
CA ILE A 280 18.91 1.48 -1.44
C ILE A 280 17.96 0.63 -0.60
N ALA A 281 17.28 -0.34 -1.19
CA ALA A 281 16.37 -1.25 -0.47
C ALA A 281 17.09 -1.97 0.68
N ALA A 282 18.26 -2.57 0.41
CA ALA A 282 19.05 -3.29 1.41
C ALA A 282 19.52 -2.39 2.58
N ARG A 283 19.80 -1.11 2.32
CA ARG A 283 20.13 -0.14 3.39
C ARG A 283 18.91 0.18 4.26
N VAL A 284 17.74 0.33 3.65
CA VAL A 284 16.49 0.58 4.36
C VAL A 284 16.13 -0.62 5.22
N ASP A 285 16.17 -1.83 4.67
CA ASP A 285 15.92 -3.07 5.42
C ASP A 285 16.82 -3.17 6.65
N ARG A 286 18.13 -2.97 6.46
CA ARG A 286 19.09 -3.01 7.56
C ARG A 286 18.76 -2.00 8.66
N GLN A 287 18.32 -0.80 8.31
CA GLN A 287 17.94 0.22 9.29
C GLN A 287 16.69 -0.20 10.07
N LEU A 288 15.67 -0.72 9.39
CA LEU A 288 14.44 -1.21 10.03
C LEU A 288 14.73 -2.37 10.98
N THR A 289 15.56 -3.34 10.56
CA THR A 289 15.93 -4.50 11.41
C THR A 289 16.72 -4.08 12.65
N VAL A 290 17.67 -3.15 12.53
CA VAL A 290 18.50 -2.70 13.66
C VAL A 290 17.68 -1.99 14.73
N ASN A 291 16.66 -1.23 14.32
CA ASN A 291 15.81 -0.46 15.23
C ASN A 291 14.52 -1.20 15.65
N GLY A 292 14.39 -2.49 15.30
CA GLY A 292 13.27 -3.32 15.74
C GLY A 292 11.93 -3.02 15.05
N GLU A 293 11.93 -2.33 13.90
CA GLU A 293 10.72 -2.01 13.13
C GLU A 293 10.50 -2.96 11.94
N ALA A 294 11.07 -4.17 11.99
CA ALA A 294 10.72 -5.22 11.06
C ALA A 294 9.31 -5.71 11.38
N ALA A 295 8.33 -5.16 10.64
CA ALA A 295 6.89 -5.36 10.78
C ALA A 295 6.27 -4.59 11.95
N ASP A 296 5.64 -3.46 11.64
CA ASP A 296 4.58 -2.95 12.50
C ASP A 296 3.44 -3.97 12.49
N GLU A 297 3.03 -4.40 13.69
CA GLU A 297 1.78 -5.12 14.01
C GLU A 297 0.54 -4.47 13.36
#